data_AF-A0A822GR92-F1
#
_entry.id   AF-A0A822GR92-F1
#
_cell.length_a   1.000
_cell.length_b   1.000
_cell.length_c   1.000
_cell.angle_alpha   90.00
_cell.angle_beta   90.00
_cell.angle_gamma   90.00
#
_symmetry.space_group_name_H-M   'P 1'
#
loop_
_entity.id
_entity.type
_entity.pdbx_description
1 polymer ?
#
loop_
_entity_poly.entity_id
_entity_poly.type
_entity_poly.pdbx_seq_one_letter_code
_entity_poly.pdbx_strand_id
1 'polypeptide(L)'
;MLDKCEDYYRFNTRELIEIEQFRTNYTIHEAIRWFTLDSFVNRLLNRALRTENISNLYIFRFFIIDLCKQLKYEMMFTNEFNELKENIGNLIATNGFLSTSRLLTVAMQFILGATDTDEIKVVLFEIEVNCQNERIIFADEPETIRK
;
A
#
# COMPACT_ATOMS: atom_id res chain seq x y z
N MET A 1 6.65 -8.17 16.83
CA MET A 1 6.00 -7.88 15.53
C MET A 1 5.92 -9.17 14.75
N LEU A 2 7.07 -9.69 14.33
CA LEU A 2 7.20 -10.92 13.53
C LEU A 2 6.56 -12.13 14.23
N ASP A 3 6.77 -12.27 15.52
CA ASP A 3 6.14 -13.22 16.43
C ASP A 3 4.59 -13.26 16.34
N LYS A 4 3.93 -12.12 16.05
CA LYS A 4 2.47 -12.06 15.80
C LYS A 4 2.09 -12.40 14.35
N CYS A 5 3.02 -12.24 13.41
CA CYS A 5 2.88 -12.74 12.05
C CYS A 5 3.08 -14.26 12.01
N GLU A 6 3.99 -14.80 12.82
CA GLU A 6 4.22 -16.24 13.02
C GLU A 6 3.01 -16.90 13.69
N ASP A 7 2.45 -16.33 14.76
CA ASP A 7 1.18 -16.79 15.35
C ASP A 7 0.05 -16.91 14.31
N TYR A 8 -0.03 -15.94 13.38
CA TYR A 8 -1.03 -15.88 12.32
C TYR A 8 -0.73 -16.90 11.20
N TYR A 9 0.52 -17.05 10.79
CA TYR A 9 0.98 -17.91 9.70
C TYR A 9 1.52 -19.28 10.14
N ARG A 10 1.30 -19.69 11.40
CA ARG A 10 1.84 -20.91 12.05
C ARG A 10 1.65 -22.25 11.32
N PHE A 11 0.78 -22.31 10.31
CA PHE A 11 0.55 -23.49 9.47
C PHE A 11 0.91 -23.29 7.98
N ASN A 12 1.54 -22.17 7.62
CA ASN A 12 1.97 -21.86 6.26
C ASN A 12 3.49 -21.68 6.20
N THR A 13 4.20 -22.77 5.91
CA THR A 13 5.67 -22.83 5.86
C THR A 13 6.29 -21.81 4.90
N ARG A 14 5.62 -21.43 3.80
CA ARG A 14 6.13 -20.40 2.87
C ARG A 14 6.21 -19.03 3.53
N GLU A 15 5.16 -18.65 4.26
CA GLU A 15 5.08 -17.35 4.94
C GLU A 15 6.06 -17.31 6.12
N LEU A 16 6.23 -18.41 6.86
CA LEU A 16 7.22 -18.51 7.94
C LEU A 16 8.66 -18.36 7.41
N ILE A 17 8.98 -18.91 6.23
CA ILE A 17 10.27 -18.68 5.56
C ILE A 17 10.43 -17.21 5.15
N GLU A 18 9.39 -16.56 4.64
CA GLU A 18 9.43 -15.13 4.28
C GLU A 18 9.59 -14.22 5.52
N ILE A 19 8.98 -14.59 6.65
CA ILE A 19 9.14 -13.91 7.94
C ILE A 19 10.59 -13.99 8.44
N GLU A 20 11.26 -15.14 8.33
CA GLU A 20 12.67 -15.26 8.72
C GLU A 20 13.63 -14.59 7.72
N GLN A 21 13.30 -14.58 6.42
CA GLN A 21 14.02 -13.76 5.45
C GLN A 21 13.91 -12.27 5.79
N PHE A 22 12.75 -11.80 6.24
CA PHE A 22 12.59 -10.44 6.75
C PHE A 22 13.37 -10.24 8.07
N ARG A 23 13.24 -11.15 9.06
CA ARG A 23 13.95 -11.08 10.36
C ARG A 23 15.46 -10.94 10.18
N THR A 24 16.02 -11.63 9.19
CA THR A 24 17.46 -11.68 8.92
C THR A 24 17.96 -10.52 8.05
N ASN A 25 17.17 -10.07 7.05
CA ASN A 25 17.66 -9.18 5.98
C ASN A 25 16.97 -7.80 5.93
N TYR A 26 15.99 -7.51 6.78
CA TYR A 26 15.31 -6.22 6.77
C TYR A 26 16.20 -5.06 7.22
N THR A 27 16.11 -3.92 6.53
CA THR A 27 16.75 -2.66 6.92
C THR A 27 15.83 -1.46 6.71
N ILE A 28 16.19 -0.33 7.31
CA ILE A 28 15.52 0.99 7.16
C ILE A 28 15.70 1.63 5.76
N HIS A 29 16.24 0.90 4.78
CA HIS A 29 16.26 1.28 3.37
C HIS A 29 15.46 0.34 2.46
N GLU A 30 14.92 -0.75 3.03
CA GLU A 30 14.26 -1.83 2.28
C GLU A 30 12.73 -1.85 2.47
N ALA A 31 12.15 -0.94 3.26
CA ALA A 31 10.73 -1.00 3.63
C ALA A 31 9.79 -0.72 2.47
N ILE A 32 10.13 0.20 1.56
CA ILE A 32 9.38 0.40 0.31
C ILE A 32 9.33 -0.92 -0.46
N ARG A 33 10.48 -1.56 -0.71
CA ARG A 33 10.56 -2.84 -1.44
C ARG A 33 9.77 -3.96 -0.74
N TRP A 34 9.84 -4.06 0.59
CA TRP A 34 9.04 -5.02 1.35
C TRP A 34 7.54 -4.69 1.37
N PHE A 35 7.15 -3.44 1.12
CA PHE A 35 5.75 -3.01 1.05
C PHE A 35 5.16 -3.09 -0.38
N THR A 36 5.95 -2.92 -1.44
CA THR A 36 5.50 -2.99 -2.85
C THR A 36 5.52 -4.41 -3.42
N LEU A 37 6.42 -5.28 -2.93
CA LEU A 37 6.38 -6.72 -3.21
C LEU A 37 5.22 -7.42 -2.50
N ASP A 38 4.77 -8.55 -3.04
CA ASP A 38 3.78 -9.43 -2.40
C ASP A 38 4.43 -10.17 -1.22
N SER A 39 4.57 -9.47 -0.08
CA SER A 39 5.12 -9.97 1.17
C SER A 39 4.07 -10.05 2.29
N PHE A 40 4.36 -10.82 3.35
CA PHE A 40 3.48 -10.91 4.52
C PHE A 40 3.27 -9.55 5.20
N VAL A 41 4.27 -8.66 5.14
CA VAL A 41 4.15 -7.30 5.70
C VAL A 41 3.20 -6.45 4.86
N ASN A 42 3.33 -6.47 3.53
CA ASN A 42 2.36 -5.85 2.62
C ASN A 42 0.95 -6.38 2.90
N ARG A 43 0.77 -7.71 2.80
CA ARG A 43 -0.54 -8.39 2.97
C ARG A 43 -1.20 -8.04 4.31
N LEU A 44 -0.47 -8.10 5.42
CA LEU A 44 -1.02 -7.84 6.76
C LEU A 44 -1.19 -6.34 7.06
N LEU A 45 -0.26 -5.47 6.64
CA LEU A 45 -0.38 -4.02 6.88
C LEU A 45 -1.49 -3.41 6.03
N ASN A 46 -1.59 -3.72 4.73
CA ASN A 46 -2.69 -3.24 3.90
C ASN A 46 -4.05 -3.80 4.33
N ARG A 47 -4.10 -4.98 4.97
CA ARG A 47 -5.31 -5.44 5.67
C ARG A 47 -5.60 -4.63 6.93
N ALA A 48 -4.59 -4.32 7.75
CA ALA A 48 -4.75 -3.54 8.98
C ALA A 48 -5.20 -2.09 8.70
N LEU A 49 -4.70 -1.47 7.62
CA LEU A 49 -5.11 -0.14 7.15
C LEU A 49 -6.58 -0.15 6.70
N ARG A 50 -6.95 -1.01 5.73
CA ARG A 50 -8.33 -1.10 5.20
C ARG A 50 -9.39 -1.46 6.25
N THR A 51 -9.01 -2.15 7.33
CA THR A 51 -9.91 -2.54 8.43
C THR A 51 -9.78 -1.63 9.66
N GLU A 52 -9.02 -0.54 9.55
CA GLU A 52 -8.75 0.46 10.59
C GLU A 52 -8.38 -0.16 11.96
N ASN A 53 -7.72 -1.31 11.92
CA ASN A 53 -7.49 -2.14 13.08
C ASN A 53 -6.31 -1.59 13.89
N ILE A 54 -6.61 -0.63 14.78
CA ILE A 54 -5.63 0.09 15.62
C ILE A 54 -4.67 -0.87 16.33
N SER A 55 -5.15 -2.02 16.83
CA SER A 55 -4.31 -3.04 17.48
C SER A 55 -3.27 -3.63 16.52
N ASN A 56 -3.67 -3.96 15.29
CA ASN A 56 -2.74 -4.44 14.25
C ASN A 56 -1.80 -3.32 13.79
N LEU A 57 -2.31 -2.11 13.53
CA LEU A 57 -1.47 -0.95 13.19
C LEU A 57 -0.41 -0.68 14.27
N TYR A 58 -0.76 -0.85 15.55
CA TYR A 58 0.18 -0.75 16.66
C TYR A 58 1.21 -1.90 16.70
N ILE A 59 0.89 -3.10 16.22
CA ILE A 59 1.85 -4.20 16.01
C ILE A 59 2.83 -3.87 14.87
N PHE A 60 2.33 -3.27 13.77
CA PHE A 60 3.14 -2.87 12.61
C PHE A 60 3.89 -1.55 12.79
N ARG A 61 3.65 -0.79 13.88
CA ARG A 61 4.11 0.60 14.06
C ARG A 61 5.59 0.88 13.76
N PHE A 62 6.50 -0.06 14.03
CA PHE A 62 7.92 0.13 13.73
C PHE A 62 8.19 0.12 12.22
N PHE A 63 7.62 -0.87 11.51
CA PHE A 63 7.66 -0.89 10.05
C PHE A 63 6.90 0.29 9.45
N ILE A 64 5.76 0.71 10.02
CA ILE A 64 5.04 1.92 9.57
C ILE A 64 5.93 3.16 9.75
N ILE A 65 6.62 3.32 10.87
CA ILE A 65 7.55 4.43 11.11
C ILE A 65 8.71 4.42 10.12
N ASP A 66 9.32 3.26 9.85
CA ASP A 66 10.48 3.15 8.95
C ASP A 66 10.08 3.25 7.47
N LEU A 67 8.89 2.76 7.12
CA LEU A 67 8.23 2.99 5.85
C LEU A 67 7.91 4.48 5.68
N CYS A 68 7.26 5.15 6.64
CA CYS A 68 7.01 6.60 6.60
C CYS A 68 8.28 7.49 6.67
N LYS A 69 9.44 6.95 7.07
CA LYS A 69 10.74 7.64 6.94
C LYS A 69 11.29 7.56 5.53
N GLN A 70 11.22 6.37 4.91
CA GLN A 70 11.56 6.19 3.49
C GLN A 70 10.58 6.99 2.65
N LEU A 71 9.28 6.69 2.74
CA LEU A 71 8.13 7.39 2.15
C LEU A 71 8.01 8.88 2.57
N LYS A 72 8.97 9.46 3.30
CA LYS A 72 9.11 10.91 3.43
C LYS A 72 9.81 11.51 2.21
N TYR A 73 10.68 10.74 1.57
CA TYR A 73 10.66 10.65 0.12
C TYR A 73 9.49 9.76 -0.27
N GLU A 74 8.37 10.39 -0.62
CA GLU A 74 7.34 9.82 -1.52
C GLU A 74 6.21 8.94 -0.91
N MET A 75 4.93 9.35 -1.00
CA MET A 75 3.78 8.69 -0.34
C MET A 75 2.43 8.75 -1.12
N MET A 76 1.28 8.57 -0.45
CA MET A 76 0.38 7.48 -0.84
C MET A 76 -1.10 7.58 -0.29
N PHE A 77 -2.15 7.07 -0.97
CA PHE A 77 -3.62 7.09 -0.64
C PHE A 77 -4.31 5.67 -0.65
N THR A 78 -5.35 5.31 0.10
CA THR A 78 -6.82 5.47 -0.22
C THR A 78 -7.73 4.82 0.86
N ASN A 79 -9.04 5.15 0.91
CA ASN A 79 -10.18 4.33 1.43
C ASN A 79 -11.60 4.74 0.90
N GLU A 80 -11.71 5.60 -0.14
CA GLU A 80 -12.83 6.60 -0.24
C GLU A 80 -14.05 6.32 -1.18
N PHE A 81 -14.24 5.15 -1.81
CA PHE A 81 -15.11 5.04 -3.02
C PHE A 81 -16.57 5.58 -2.92
N ASN A 82 -17.29 5.32 -1.83
CA ASN A 82 -18.68 5.81 -1.70
C ASN A 82 -18.73 7.31 -1.36
N GLU A 83 -17.78 7.81 -0.58
CA GLU A 83 -17.65 9.24 -0.24
C GLU A 83 -17.26 10.06 -1.48
N LEU A 84 -16.43 9.49 -2.35
CA LEU A 84 -15.99 10.05 -3.64
C LEU A 84 -17.15 10.52 -4.54
N LYS A 85 -18.31 9.86 -4.49
CA LYS A 85 -19.48 10.25 -5.30
C LYS A 85 -20.22 11.48 -4.77
N GLU A 86 -20.19 11.72 -3.45
CA GLU A 86 -20.80 12.91 -2.84
C GLU A 86 -19.78 14.06 -2.69
N ASN A 87 -18.48 13.77 -2.76
CA ASN A 87 -17.38 14.74 -2.70
C ASN A 87 -17.00 15.39 -4.05
N ILE A 88 -17.91 15.47 -5.02
CA ILE A 88 -17.65 16.18 -6.28
C ILE A 88 -17.46 17.68 -6.00
N GLY A 89 -16.21 18.15 -6.10
CA GLY A 89 -15.81 19.53 -5.78
C GLY A 89 -15.26 19.73 -4.36
N ASN A 90 -15.18 18.68 -3.54
CA ASN A 90 -14.65 18.71 -2.18
C ASN A 90 -13.23 18.11 -2.09
N LEU A 91 -12.61 18.23 -0.91
CA LEU A 91 -11.37 17.52 -0.59
C LEU A 91 -11.67 16.04 -0.28
N ILE A 92 -10.89 15.15 -0.88
CA ILE A 92 -10.89 13.71 -0.61
C ILE A 92 -9.64 13.38 0.24
N ALA A 93 -9.79 12.54 1.26
CA ALA A 93 -8.75 12.28 2.26
C ALA A 93 -8.69 10.80 2.65
N THR A 94 -7.46 10.32 2.83
CA THR A 94 -7.10 8.89 2.79
C THR A 94 -6.47 8.40 4.09
N ASN A 95 -6.84 7.19 4.51
CA ASN A 95 -6.20 6.45 5.60
C ASN A 95 -5.17 5.39 5.14
N GLY A 96 -5.01 5.16 3.82
CA GLY A 96 -4.18 4.07 3.25
C GLY A 96 -3.10 4.56 2.26
N PHE A 97 -2.55 3.66 1.43
CA PHE A 97 -1.38 3.93 0.58
C PHE A 97 -1.48 3.57 -0.95
N LEU A 98 -1.02 4.48 -1.86
CA LEU A 98 -1.27 4.54 -3.34
C LEU A 98 -0.22 3.81 -4.17
N SER A 99 -0.62 2.97 -5.11
CA SER A 99 0.26 2.54 -6.19
C SER A 99 -0.23 3.14 -7.53
N THR A 100 0.15 4.38 -7.82
CA THR A 100 -0.09 5.01 -9.13
C THR A 100 0.87 4.48 -10.21
N SER A 101 0.49 4.71 -11.46
CA SER A 101 1.37 4.61 -12.63
C SER A 101 1.28 5.94 -13.41
N ARG A 102 2.39 6.36 -14.04
CA ARG A 102 2.42 7.48 -14.98
C ARG A 102 1.98 7.09 -16.39
N LEU A 103 2.00 5.79 -16.69
CA LEU A 103 1.61 5.27 -18.00
C LEU A 103 0.17 4.75 -17.93
N LEU A 104 -0.75 5.44 -18.62
CA LEU A 104 -2.15 5.01 -18.76
C LEU A 104 -2.26 3.54 -19.23
N THR A 105 -1.34 3.08 -20.09
CA THR A 105 -1.27 1.69 -20.55
C THR A 105 -0.98 0.68 -19.43
N VAL A 106 -0.18 1.03 -18.43
CA VAL A 106 0.11 0.20 -17.26
C VAL A 106 -1.03 0.29 -16.26
N ALA A 107 -1.58 1.49 -16.01
CA ALA A 107 -2.81 1.66 -15.21
C ALA A 107 -3.98 0.82 -15.76
N MET A 108 -4.16 0.78 -17.09
CA MET A 108 -5.19 -0.02 -17.75
C MET A 108 -4.97 -1.54 -17.64
N GLN A 109 -3.75 -2.03 -17.40
CA GLN A 109 -3.53 -3.48 -17.15
C GLN A 109 -4.20 -3.95 -15.86
N PHE A 110 -4.29 -3.09 -14.84
CA PHE A 110 -5.04 -3.39 -13.61
C PHE A 110 -6.56 -3.38 -13.83
N ILE A 111 -7.06 -2.66 -14.84
CA ILE A 111 -8.48 -2.60 -15.22
C ILE A 111 -8.90 -3.81 -16.07
N LEU A 112 -8.03 -4.27 -16.98
CA LEU A 112 -8.34 -5.35 -17.94
C LEU A 112 -8.68 -6.71 -17.29
N GLY A 113 -8.34 -6.92 -16.02
CA GLY A 113 -8.71 -8.10 -15.23
C GLY A 113 -9.80 -7.87 -14.18
N ALA A 114 -10.36 -6.65 -14.09
CA ALA A 114 -11.30 -6.27 -13.05
C ALA A 114 -12.76 -6.28 -13.57
N THR A 115 -13.64 -6.99 -12.87
CA THR A 115 -15.07 -7.07 -13.20
C THR A 115 -15.85 -6.00 -12.43
N ASP A 116 -16.60 -5.16 -13.15
CA ASP A 116 -17.61 -4.29 -12.54
C ASP A 116 -18.82 -5.12 -12.09
N THR A 117 -19.18 -4.99 -10.81
CA THR A 117 -20.33 -5.65 -10.17
C THR A 117 -21.08 -4.64 -9.30
N ASP A 118 -22.29 -4.96 -8.84
CA ASP A 118 -23.03 -4.03 -7.97
C ASP A 118 -22.37 -3.80 -6.60
N GLU A 119 -21.44 -4.68 -6.19
CA GLU A 119 -20.64 -4.56 -4.97
C GLU A 119 -19.27 -3.91 -5.20
N ILE A 120 -18.70 -4.02 -6.41
CA ILE A 120 -17.34 -3.55 -6.76
C ILE A 120 -17.39 -2.77 -8.08
N LYS A 121 -17.13 -1.46 -8.02
CA LYS A 121 -16.98 -0.62 -9.21
C LYS A 121 -15.52 -0.42 -9.56
N VAL A 122 -15.19 -0.53 -10.86
CA VAL A 122 -13.84 -0.33 -11.36
C VAL A 122 -13.68 1.15 -11.74
N VAL A 123 -12.66 1.81 -11.18
CA VAL A 123 -12.44 3.26 -11.35
C VAL A 123 -11.01 3.51 -11.78
N LEU A 124 -10.83 4.34 -12.81
CA LEU A 124 -9.54 4.93 -13.15
C LEU A 124 -9.46 6.30 -12.47
N PHE A 125 -8.39 6.53 -11.70
CA PHE A 125 -8.08 7.83 -11.12
C PHE A 125 -6.96 8.49 -11.94
N GLU A 126 -7.25 9.67 -12.48
CA GLU A 126 -6.23 10.59 -12.98
C GLU A 126 -5.91 11.59 -11.85
N ILE A 127 -4.62 11.71 -11.49
CA ILE A 127 -4.19 12.43 -10.29
C ILE A 127 -3.06 13.38 -10.68
N GLU A 128 -3.35 14.67 -10.75
CA GLU A 128 -2.33 15.71 -10.91
C GLU A 128 -1.68 16.01 -9.55
N VAL A 129 -0.35 15.89 -9.48
CA VAL A 129 0.41 16.11 -8.25
C VAL A 129 1.21 17.41 -8.35
N ASN A 130 0.89 18.38 -7.48
CA ASN A 130 1.67 19.61 -7.39
C ASN A 130 2.97 19.39 -6.60
N CYS A 131 4.03 19.01 -7.32
CA CYS A 131 5.36 18.75 -6.78
C CYS A 131 6.06 19.96 -6.12
N GLN A 132 5.50 21.18 -6.21
CA GLN A 132 6.05 22.38 -5.54
C GLN A 132 5.54 22.55 -4.10
N ASN A 133 4.59 21.74 -3.64
CA ASN A 133 4.04 21.82 -2.30
C ASN A 133 4.78 20.85 -1.34
N GLU A 134 5.66 21.39 -0.49
CA GLU A 134 6.45 20.64 0.52
C GLU A 134 5.63 19.84 1.55
N ARG A 135 4.29 19.97 1.53
CA ARG A 135 3.37 19.20 2.39
C ARG A 135 2.74 17.99 1.69
N ILE A 136 2.93 17.85 0.38
CA ILE A 136 2.49 16.68 -0.40
C ILE A 136 3.65 15.69 -0.47
N ILE A 137 3.31 14.40 -0.46
CA ILE A 137 4.27 13.30 -0.40
C ILE A 137 3.79 12.25 -1.43
N PHE A 138 4.55 12.02 -2.51
CA PHE A 138 4.11 11.30 -3.75
C PHE A 138 5.28 10.55 -4.42
N ALA A 139 5.07 9.46 -5.18
CA ALA A 139 6.15 8.55 -5.64
C ALA A 139 6.45 8.43 -7.15
N ASP A 140 7.73 8.22 -7.46
CA ASP A 140 8.32 8.05 -8.80
C ASP A 140 9.40 6.94 -8.86
N GLU A 141 9.06 5.73 -8.41
CA GLU A 141 9.89 4.54 -8.65
C GLU A 141 9.73 4.07 -10.12
N PRO A 142 10.82 3.80 -10.87
CA PRO A 142 10.72 3.46 -12.29
C PRO A 142 9.95 2.15 -12.52
N GLU A 143 8.89 2.24 -13.33
CA GLU A 143 7.89 1.18 -13.54
C GLU A 143 8.51 -0.12 -14.06
N THR A 144 8.84 -1.02 -13.13
CA THR A 144 9.42 -2.32 -13.46
C THR A 144 8.31 -3.27 -13.89
N ILE A 145 8.07 -3.35 -15.20
CA ILE A 145 7.02 -4.20 -15.81
C ILE A 145 7.13 -5.64 -15.27
N ARG A 146 6.11 -6.06 -14.51
CA ARG A 146 5.96 -7.46 -14.07
C ARG A 146 5.72 -8.33 -15.32
N LYS A 147 6.64 -9.26 -15.58
CA LYS A 147 6.51 -10.32 -16.58
C LYS A 147 5.99 -11.60 -15.94
#